data_AF-A0A2K4W4W2-F1
#
_entry.id   AF-A0A2K4W4W2-F1
#
_cell.length_a   1.000
_cell.length_b   1.000
_cell.length_c   1.000
_cell.angle_alpha   90.00
_cell.angle_beta   90.00
_cell.angle_gamma   90.00
#
_symmetry.space_group_name_H-M   'P 1'
#
loop_
_entity.id
_entity.type
_entity.pdbx_description
1 polymer ?
#
loop_
_entity_poly.entity_id
_entity_poly.type
_entity_poly.pdbx_seq_one_letter_code
_entity_poly.pdbx_strand_id
1 'polypeptide(L)'
;MARITLTDFDEWLDDAVQSEVEDVYALSEAVDGETEFAQYKAERAPNGQLFVSYGEDSPWLRLPTEAAKQGFLRRLGGRYVGEGGMDIGAWYVMHMGFASD
;
A
#
# COMPACT_ATOMS: atom_id res chain seq x y z
N MET A 1 -18.80 11.21 11.55
CA MET A 1 -17.74 12.13 11.09
C MET A 1 -17.50 11.86 9.62
N ALA A 2 -17.22 12.89 8.81
CA ALA A 2 -16.89 12.68 7.40
C ALA A 2 -15.48 12.07 7.30
N ARG A 3 -15.36 10.92 6.63
CA ARG A 3 -14.08 10.25 6.36
C ARG A 3 -13.26 11.16 5.43
N ILE A 4 -12.08 11.62 5.87
CA ILE A 4 -11.17 12.35 4.99
C ILE A 4 -10.70 11.35 3.93
N THR A 5 -10.90 11.69 2.66
CA THR A 5 -10.52 10.84 1.53
C THR A 5 -9.53 11.58 0.65
N LEU A 6 -8.37 10.97 0.44
CA LEU A 6 -7.33 11.48 -0.45
C LEU A 6 -7.36 10.73 -1.78
N THR A 7 -6.95 11.42 -2.84
CA THR A 7 -6.76 10.84 -4.19
C THR A 7 -5.35 11.03 -4.71
N ASP A 8 -4.52 11.84 -4.04
CA ASP A 8 -3.11 11.98 -4.36
C ASP A 8 -2.34 10.83 -3.71
N PHE A 9 -1.69 10.01 -4.53
CA PHE A 9 -1.03 8.80 -4.10
C PHE A 9 0.30 9.10 -3.42
N ASP A 10 1.04 10.09 -3.91
CA ASP A 10 2.37 10.37 -3.40
C ASP A 10 2.29 11.05 -2.05
N GLU A 11 1.37 12.00 -1.88
CA GLU A 11 1.09 12.64 -0.59
C GLU A 11 0.60 11.64 0.46
N TRP A 12 -0.31 10.72 0.10
CA TRP A 12 -0.78 9.72 1.05
C TRP A 12 0.33 8.73 1.44
N LEU A 13 1.20 8.35 0.49
CA LEU A 13 2.32 7.46 0.76
C LEU A 13 3.40 8.09 1.66
N ASP A 14 3.57 9.41 1.60
CA ASP A 14 4.52 10.14 2.46
C ASP A 14 4.18 9.98 3.94
N ASP A 15 2.88 9.94 4.28
CA ASP A 15 2.43 9.74 5.65
C ASP A 15 2.28 8.25 6.02
N ALA A 16 1.85 7.42 5.07
CA ALA A 16 1.48 6.03 5.34
C ALA A 16 2.69 5.12 5.55
N VAL A 17 3.80 5.37 4.87
CA VAL A 17 4.95 4.45 4.79
C VAL A 17 6.18 5.09 5.42
N GLN A 18 6.72 4.48 6.48
CA GLN A 18 7.90 5.01 7.19
C GLN A 18 9.24 4.58 6.55
N SER A 19 9.19 4.13 5.29
CA SER A 19 10.32 3.64 4.48
C SER A 19 10.98 2.35 4.96
N GLU A 20 10.33 1.58 5.82
CA GLU A 20 10.80 0.24 6.21
C GLU A 20 10.34 -0.83 5.20
N VAL A 21 11.16 -1.86 5.00
CA VAL A 21 10.88 -2.94 4.03
C VAL A 21 9.59 -3.69 4.40
N GLU A 22 9.38 -3.94 5.69
CA GLU A 22 8.16 -4.56 6.22
C GLU A 22 6.92 -3.72 5.92
N ASP A 23 7.05 -2.40 5.97
CA ASP A 23 5.96 -1.45 5.77
C ASP A 23 5.46 -1.44 4.32
N VAL A 24 6.40 -1.40 3.38
CA VAL A 24 6.12 -1.45 1.94
C VAL A 24 5.46 -2.78 1.56
N TYR A 25 5.98 -3.89 2.12
CA TYR A 25 5.39 -5.21 1.91
C TYR A 25 3.98 -5.29 2.50
N ALA A 26 3.80 -4.90 3.75
CA ALA A 26 2.51 -4.97 4.44
C ALA A 26 1.41 -4.16 3.73
N LEU A 27 1.72 -2.97 3.26
CA LEU A 27 0.81 -2.16 2.47
C LEU A 27 0.45 -2.82 1.13
N SER A 28 1.44 -3.43 0.46
CA SER A 28 1.20 -4.13 -0.81
C SER A 28 0.26 -5.33 -0.64
N GLU A 29 0.46 -6.12 0.42
CA GLU A 29 -0.37 -7.30 0.74
C GLU A 29 -1.80 -6.90 1.10
N ALA A 30 -1.96 -5.85 1.93
CA ALA A 30 -3.28 -5.34 2.28
C ALA A 30 -4.05 -4.91 1.03
N VAL A 31 -3.43 -4.14 0.12
CA VAL A 31 -4.08 -3.61 -1.08
C VAL A 31 -4.35 -4.70 -2.13
N ASP A 32 -3.40 -5.60 -2.37
CA ASP A 32 -3.58 -6.66 -3.36
C ASP A 32 -4.59 -7.71 -2.89
N GLY A 33 -4.49 -8.13 -1.63
CA GLY A 33 -5.41 -9.07 -0.98
C GLY A 33 -6.77 -8.47 -0.60
N GLU A 34 -6.91 -7.13 -0.65
CA GLU A 34 -8.10 -6.41 -0.18
C GLU A 34 -8.49 -6.82 1.26
N THR A 35 -7.47 -6.84 2.12
CA THR A 35 -7.55 -7.36 3.48
C THR A 35 -6.97 -6.37 4.49
N GLU A 36 -7.11 -6.70 5.76
CA GLU A 36 -6.33 -6.12 6.85
C GLU A 36 -5.02 -6.90 7.00
N PHE A 37 -3.90 -6.18 7.07
CA PHE A 37 -2.58 -6.75 7.30
C PHE A 37 -1.66 -5.73 7.99
N ALA A 38 -1.07 -6.13 9.12
CA ALA A 38 -0.36 -5.25 10.03
C ALA A 38 -1.21 -4.01 10.39
N GLN A 39 -0.72 -2.80 10.11
CA GLN A 39 -1.45 -1.56 10.34
C GLN A 39 -2.32 -1.13 9.16
N TYR A 40 -2.23 -1.81 8.01
CA TYR A 40 -2.94 -1.41 6.81
C TYR A 40 -4.27 -2.14 6.67
N LYS A 41 -5.25 -1.43 6.15
CA LYS A 41 -6.56 -1.98 5.85
C LYS A 41 -6.99 -1.57 4.46
N ALA A 42 -7.37 -2.54 3.65
CA ALA A 42 -8.03 -2.31 2.38
C ALA A 42 -9.42 -2.96 2.37
N GLU A 43 -10.46 -2.18 2.05
CA GLU A 43 -11.83 -2.67 2.00
C GLU A 43 -12.55 -2.21 0.73
N ARG A 44 -13.19 -3.14 0.04
CA ARG A 44 -14.01 -2.82 -1.13
C ARG A 44 -15.43 -2.46 -0.72
N ALA A 45 -15.83 -1.24 -1.05
CA ALA A 45 -17.18 -0.78 -0.81
C ALA A 45 -18.18 -1.37 -1.84
N PRO A 46 -19.49 -1.39 -1.52
CA PRO A 46 -20.52 -1.92 -2.43
C PRO A 46 -20.60 -1.21 -3.80
N ASN A 47 -20.07 0.00 -3.90
CA ASN A 47 -19.99 0.76 -5.15
C ASN A 47 -18.77 0.38 -6.02
N GLY A 48 -18.02 -0.66 -5.63
CA GLY A 48 -16.85 -1.18 -6.34
C GLY A 48 -15.55 -0.43 -6.07
N GLN A 49 -15.56 0.64 -5.28
CA GLN A 49 -14.37 1.41 -4.93
C GLN A 49 -13.58 0.72 -3.81
N LEU A 50 -12.25 0.72 -3.92
CA LEU A 50 -11.37 0.24 -2.87
C LEU A 50 -10.93 1.41 -2.00
N PHE A 51 -11.03 1.24 -0.68
CA PHE A 51 -10.61 2.20 0.31
C PHE A 51 -9.44 1.62 1.11
N VAL A 52 -8.36 2.38 1.25
CA VAL A 52 -7.12 1.96 1.92
C VAL A 52 -6.81 2.90 3.09
N SER A 53 -6.42 2.37 4.24
CA SER A 53 -6.07 3.14 5.45
C SER A 53 -4.80 2.57 6.09
N TYR A 54 -4.11 3.37 6.90
CA TYR A 54 -3.02 2.94 7.78
C TYR A 54 -3.38 3.29 9.25
N GLY A 55 -3.91 2.33 10.01
CA GLY A 55 -4.41 2.56 11.37
C GLY A 55 -5.83 3.15 11.44
N GLU A 56 -6.36 3.25 12.66
CA GLU A 56 -7.78 3.54 12.91
C GLU A 56 -8.21 5.01 12.63
N ASP A 57 -7.28 5.97 12.76
CA ASP A 57 -7.55 7.41 12.64
C ASP A 57 -6.92 8.06 11.39
N SER A 58 -6.38 7.27 10.46
CA SER A 58 -5.74 7.81 9.25
C SER A 58 -6.73 8.25 8.17
N PRO A 59 -6.32 9.18 7.29
CA PRO A 59 -7.06 9.47 6.07
C PRO A 59 -7.12 8.23 5.18
N TRP A 60 -8.29 8.01 4.58
CA TRP A 60 -8.48 6.89 3.67
C TRP A 60 -8.08 7.29 2.26
N LEU A 61 -7.24 6.49 1.62
CA LEU A 61 -6.99 6.59 0.19
C LEU A 61 -8.15 5.92 -0.58
N ARG A 62 -8.70 6.64 -1.55
CA ARG A 62 -9.77 6.10 -2.41
C ARG A 62 -9.22 5.70 -3.77
N LEU A 63 -9.34 4.42 -4.09
CA LEU A 63 -8.98 3.83 -5.38
C LEU A 63 -10.27 3.46 -6.14
N PRO A 64 -10.71 4.30 -7.09
CA PRO A 64 -12.05 4.19 -7.66
C PRO A 64 -12.24 3.01 -8.64
N THR A 65 -11.16 2.40 -9.11
CA THR A 65 -11.18 1.34 -10.13
C THR A 65 -10.03 0.35 -9.93
N GLU A 66 -10.12 -0.82 -10.55
CA GLU A 66 -8.99 -1.77 -10.61
C GLU A 66 -7.73 -1.13 -11.22
N ALA A 67 -7.90 -0.29 -12.25
CA ALA A 67 -6.78 0.41 -12.86
C ALA A 67 -6.09 1.35 -11.86
N ALA A 68 -6.84 1.98 -10.95
CA ALA A 68 -6.27 2.80 -9.88
C ALA A 68 -5.53 1.94 -8.84
N LYS A 69 -6.06 0.77 -8.46
CA LYS A 69 -5.36 -0.21 -7.60
C LYS A 69 -4.04 -0.66 -8.21
N GLN A 70 -4.04 -1.07 -9.47
CA GLN A 70 -2.84 -1.51 -10.17
C GLN A 70 -1.82 -0.36 -10.36
N GLY A 71 -2.32 0.85 -10.65
CA GLY A 71 -1.49 2.05 -10.70
C GLY A 71 -0.83 2.37 -9.36
N PHE A 72 -1.56 2.23 -8.26
CA PHE A 72 -1.06 2.41 -6.90
C PHE A 72 0.04 1.40 -6.56
N LEU A 73 -0.19 0.10 -6.77
CA LEU A 73 0.83 -0.95 -6.51
C LEU A 73 2.09 -0.74 -7.35
N ARG A 74 1.93 -0.34 -8.61
CA ARG A 74 3.06 0.00 -9.48
C ARG A 74 3.82 1.23 -8.97
N ARG A 75 3.12 2.24 -8.45
CA ARG A 75 3.74 3.44 -7.88
C ARG A 75 4.50 3.11 -6.60
N LEU A 76 3.92 2.30 -5.72
CA LEU A 76 4.55 1.79 -4.50
C LEU A 76 5.85 1.04 -4.82
N GLY A 77 5.80 0.06 -5.74
CA GLY A 77 6.97 -0.67 -6.19
C GLY A 77 8.03 0.25 -6.82
N GLY A 78 7.63 1.12 -7.75
CA GLY A 78 8.56 2.05 -8.39
C GLY A 78 9.26 3.01 -7.41
N ARG A 79 8.57 3.41 -6.34
CA ARG A 79 9.08 4.35 -5.35
C ARG A 79 10.05 3.70 -4.35
N TYR A 80 9.73 2.51 -3.86
CA TYR A 80 10.47 1.89 -2.75
C TYR A 80 11.34 0.70 -3.15
N VAL A 81 10.97 -0.03 -4.21
CA VAL A 81 11.74 -1.19 -4.72
C VAL A 81 12.74 -0.78 -5.80
N GLY A 82 12.41 0.28 -6.57
CA GLY A 82 13.25 0.84 -7.63
C GLY A 82 12.87 0.38 -9.04
N GLU A 83 13.50 0.98 -10.05
CA GLU A 83 13.10 0.88 -11.47
C GLU A 83 13.37 -0.48 -12.14
N GLY A 84 13.81 -1.50 -11.40
CA GLY A 84 14.12 -2.83 -11.93
C GLY A 84 12.90 -3.74 -12.20
N GLY A 85 11.70 -3.33 -11.76
CA GLY A 85 10.49 -4.15 -11.91
C GLY A 85 10.50 -5.42 -11.07
N MET A 86 11.33 -5.46 -10.02
CA MET A 86 11.29 -6.54 -9.04
C MET A 86 9.94 -6.50 -8.31
N ASP A 87 9.36 -7.69 -8.12
CA ASP A 87 8.14 -7.85 -7.33
C ASP A 87 8.38 -7.45 -5.85
N ILE A 88 7.40 -6.81 -5.21
CA ILE A 88 7.54 -6.31 -3.84
C ILE A 88 7.77 -7.47 -2.85
N GLY A 89 7.10 -8.61 -3.04
CA GLY A 89 7.30 -9.80 -2.21
C GLY A 89 8.70 -10.39 -2.39
N ALA A 90 9.19 -10.49 -3.63
CA ALA A 90 10.56 -10.92 -3.90
C ALA A 90 11.61 -9.98 -3.28
N TRP A 91 11.38 -8.66 -3.37
CA TRP A 91 12.23 -7.64 -2.75
C TRP A 91 12.25 -7.75 -1.23
N TYR A 92 11.08 -7.98 -0.61
CA TYR A 92 10.96 -8.19 0.83
C TYR A 92 11.76 -9.42 1.30
N VAL A 93 11.59 -10.57 0.65
CA VAL A 93 12.33 -11.80 0.99
C VAL A 93 13.84 -11.60 0.87
N MET A 94 14.30 -10.89 -0.15
CA MET A 94 15.72 -10.56 -0.32
C MET A 94 16.24 -9.78 0.90
N HIS A 95 15.54 -8.73 1.35
CA HIS A 95 15.96 -7.91 2.49
C HIS A 95 15.91 -8.67 3.82
N MET A 96 14.89 -9.50 4.05
CA MET A 96 14.81 -10.33 5.27
C MET A 96 15.89 -11.41 5.31
N GLY A 97 16.29 -11.94 4.15
CA GLY A 97 17.42 -12.85 4.02
C GLY A 97 18.77 -12.20 4.37
N PHE A 98 18.94 -10.91 4.06
CA PHE A 98 20.13 -10.14 4.43
C PHE A 98 20.14 -9.65 5.89
N ALA A 99 18.98 -9.55 6.55
CA ALA A 99 18.88 -9.19 7.96
C ALA A 99 19.26 -10.35 8.92
N SER A 100 19.43 -11.56 8.38
CA SER A 100 19.71 -12.78 9.15
C SER A 100 21.20 -13.20 9.19
N ASP A 101 22.12 -12.36 8.71
CA ASP A 101 23.58 -12.63 8.71
C ASP A 101 24.35 -11.74 9.71
#